data_AF-A0A398D004-F1
#
_entry.id   AF-A0A398D004-F1
#
_cell.length_a   1.000
_cell.length_b   1.000
_cell.length_c   1.000
_cell.angle_alpha   90.00
_cell.angle_beta   90.00
_cell.angle_gamma   90.00
#
_symmetry.space_group_name_H-M   'P 1'
#
loop_
_entity.id
_entity.type
_entity.pdbx_description
1 polymer ?
#
loop_
_entity_poly.entity_id
_entity_poly.type
_entity_poly.pdbx_seq_one_letter_code
_entity_poly.pdbx_strand_id
1 'polypeptide(L)'
;MAGIPLSNIRLVSEELLASRLEQVKLVREDENECYRLVKDSDTGEHYLHFASRHLNLSGGLSEEHYHHLMPLDHDDVISYALGAEVPSYPDHWERPFLRNGPHGGYVWYDPGGSTVDESAYEEATAALREKLLNMKRDGKTSEEDIKKLFEDAERLFPENRNE
;
A
#
# COMPACT_ATOMS: atom_id res chain seq x y z
N MET A 1 -11.25 -0.13 22.92
CA MET A 1 -10.19 0.81 22.50
C MET A 1 -10.23 0.80 20.99
N ALA A 2 -10.38 1.94 20.32
CA ALA A 2 -10.36 1.98 18.86
C ALA A 2 -8.92 1.67 18.38
N GLY A 3 -8.76 0.69 17.49
CA GLY A 3 -7.45 0.37 16.92
C GLY A 3 -6.98 1.42 15.91
N ILE A 4 -5.72 1.32 15.49
CA ILE A 4 -5.14 2.23 14.50
C ILE A 4 -5.70 1.85 13.11
N PRO A 5 -6.27 2.80 12.32
CA PRO A 5 -6.68 2.55 10.94
C PRO A 5 -5.55 2.00 10.08
N LEU A 6 -5.85 1.06 9.18
CA LEU A 6 -4.84 0.47 8.30
C LEU A 6 -4.23 1.51 7.35
N SER A 7 -4.98 2.57 7.01
CA SER A 7 -4.51 3.72 6.22
C SER A 7 -3.34 4.46 6.86
N ASN A 8 -3.22 4.40 8.19
CA ASN A 8 -2.17 5.09 8.95
C ASN A 8 -0.91 4.22 9.13
N ILE A 9 -0.91 2.98 8.61
CA ILE A 9 0.19 2.03 8.71
C ILE A 9 0.89 1.94 7.36
N ARG A 10 2.19 2.28 7.31
CA ARG A 10 2.97 2.28 6.06
C ARG A 10 3.16 0.88 5.47
N LEU A 11 3.43 -0.10 6.33
CA LEU A 11 3.62 -1.50 5.96
C LEU A 11 2.76 -2.35 6.88
N VAL A 12 1.72 -2.95 6.32
CA VAL A 12 0.79 -3.80 7.04
C VAL A 12 1.24 -5.25 6.88
N SER A 13 1.42 -6.00 7.96
CA SER A 13 1.77 -7.42 7.86
C SER A 13 0.56 -8.27 7.52
N GLU A 14 0.78 -9.39 6.83
CA GLU A 14 -0.27 -10.38 6.57
C GLU A 14 -0.90 -10.92 7.87
N GLU A 15 -0.10 -11.15 8.92
CA GLU A 15 -0.60 -11.59 10.24
C GLU A 15 -1.55 -10.57 10.88
N LEU A 16 -1.27 -9.27 10.71
CA LEU A 16 -2.14 -8.21 11.19
C LEU A 16 -3.47 -8.20 10.43
N LEU A 17 -3.44 -8.35 9.11
CA LEU A 17 -4.68 -8.43 8.31
C LEU A 17 -5.48 -9.68 8.67
N ALA A 18 -4.83 -10.82 8.80
CA ALA A 18 -5.49 -12.08 9.12
C ALA A 18 -6.16 -12.07 10.50
N SER A 19 -5.62 -11.31 11.47
CA SER A 19 -6.21 -11.17 12.80
C SER A 19 -7.32 -10.12 12.89
N ARG A 20 -7.31 -9.11 12.02
CA ARG A 20 -8.26 -7.99 12.06
C ARG A 20 -9.41 -8.09 11.07
N LEU A 21 -9.18 -8.70 9.90
CA LEU A 21 -10.18 -8.71 8.84
C LEU A 21 -11.16 -9.88 8.97
N GLU A 22 -12.43 -9.53 9.07
CA GLU A 22 -13.54 -10.46 9.11
C GLU A 22 -14.31 -10.39 7.79
N GLN A 23 -14.58 -11.55 7.19
CA GLN A 23 -15.42 -11.58 5.99
C GLN A 23 -16.88 -11.31 6.36
N VAL A 24 -17.44 -10.26 5.76
CA VAL A 24 -18.85 -9.88 5.92
C VAL A 24 -19.71 -10.59 4.88
N LYS A 25 -19.28 -10.59 3.62
CA LYS A 25 -20.06 -11.15 2.51
C LYS A 25 -19.16 -11.54 1.35
N LEU A 26 -19.42 -12.71 0.76
CA LEU A 26 -18.87 -13.06 -0.54
C LEU A 26 -19.69 -12.38 -1.64
N VAL A 27 -19.03 -11.64 -2.54
CA VAL A 27 -19.70 -10.89 -3.60
C VAL A 27 -19.64 -11.64 -4.93
N ARG A 28 -18.44 -12.08 -5.32
CA ARG A 28 -18.20 -12.83 -6.55
C ARG A 28 -17.06 -13.82 -6.31
N GLU A 29 -17.18 -15.02 -6.86
CA GLU A 29 -16.12 -16.02 -6.81
C GLU A 29 -16.10 -16.75 -8.16
N ASP A 30 -14.95 -16.71 -8.80
CA ASP A 30 -14.60 -17.38 -10.04
C ASP A 30 -13.40 -18.31 -9.79
N GLU A 31 -12.98 -19.09 -10.79
CA GLU A 31 -11.91 -20.09 -10.60
C GLU A 31 -10.56 -19.49 -10.14
N ASN A 32 -10.22 -18.29 -10.61
CA ASN A 32 -8.94 -17.64 -10.33
C ASN A 32 -9.08 -16.30 -9.61
N GLU A 33 -10.31 -15.85 -9.33
CA GLU A 33 -10.59 -14.53 -8.78
C GLU A 33 -11.70 -14.58 -7.74
N CYS A 34 -11.60 -13.76 -6.70
CA CYS A 34 -12.60 -13.66 -5.65
C CYS A 34 -12.74 -12.20 -5.20
N TYR A 35 -13.99 -11.76 -5.02
CA TYR A 35 -14.37 -10.48 -4.47
C TYR A 35 -15.21 -10.70 -3.23
N ARG A 36 -14.79 -10.13 -2.11
CA ARG A 36 -15.50 -10.22 -0.84
C ARG A 36 -15.46 -8.90 -0.08
N LEU A 37 -16.54 -8.61 0.62
CA LEU A 37 -16.60 -7.52 1.59
C LEU A 37 -15.98 -8.02 2.89
N VAL A 38 -15.00 -7.29 3.38
CA VAL A 38 -14.36 -7.54 4.67
C VAL A 38 -14.49 -6.32 5.56
N LYS A 39 -14.44 -6.54 6.86
CA LYS A 39 -14.50 -5.51 7.89
C LYS A 39 -13.29 -5.65 8.81
N ASP A 40 -12.69 -4.53 9.15
CA ASP A 40 -11.70 -4.44 10.21
C ASP A 40 -12.42 -4.46 11.58
N SER A 41 -12.15 -5.47 12.38
CA SER A 41 -12.79 -5.65 13.69
C SER A 41 -12.39 -4.57 14.71
N ASP A 42 -11.23 -3.94 14.53
CA ASP A 42 -10.68 -2.94 15.47
C ASP A 42 -11.19 -1.52 15.20
N THR A 43 -11.38 -1.14 13.92
CA THR A 43 -11.80 0.22 13.52
C THR A 43 -13.25 0.26 13.04
N GLY A 44 -13.78 -0.87 12.56
CA GLY A 44 -15.09 -0.95 11.92
C GLY A 44 -15.09 -0.51 10.44
N GLU A 45 -13.94 -0.19 9.88
CA GLU A 45 -13.79 0.15 8.46
C GLU A 45 -14.04 -1.07 7.57
N HIS A 46 -14.53 -0.82 6.36
CA HIS A 46 -14.87 -1.88 5.41
C HIS A 46 -13.99 -1.76 4.17
N TYR A 47 -13.71 -2.91 3.58
CA TYR A 47 -12.87 -3.01 2.41
C TYR A 47 -13.48 -3.99 1.40
N LEU A 48 -13.33 -3.67 0.11
CA LEU A 48 -13.49 -4.64 -0.95
C LEU A 48 -12.17 -5.39 -1.10
N HIS A 49 -12.18 -6.67 -0.74
CA HIS A 49 -11.02 -7.55 -0.93
C HIS A 49 -11.14 -8.28 -2.25
N PHE A 50 -10.23 -7.97 -3.16
CA PHE A 50 -9.98 -8.72 -4.38
C PHE A 50 -8.80 -9.67 -4.17
N ALA A 51 -9.00 -10.95 -4.45
CA ALA A 51 -7.96 -11.97 -4.43
C ALA A 51 -7.86 -12.62 -5.81
N SER A 52 -6.66 -12.76 -6.35
CA SER A 52 -6.40 -13.41 -7.63
C SER A 52 -5.28 -14.43 -7.51
N ARG A 53 -5.38 -15.50 -8.29
CA ARG A 53 -4.44 -16.61 -8.36
C ARG A 53 -3.87 -16.69 -9.77
N HIS A 54 -2.56 -16.56 -9.87
CA HIS A 54 -1.85 -16.60 -11.15
C HIS A 54 -0.83 -17.73 -11.17
N LEU A 55 -0.79 -18.48 -12.26
CA LEU A 55 0.16 -19.56 -12.46
C LEU A 55 1.32 -19.08 -13.35
N ASN A 56 2.51 -18.95 -12.78
CA ASN A 56 3.68 -18.52 -13.51
C ASN A 56 4.24 -19.67 -14.37
N LEU A 57 3.88 -19.68 -15.66
CA LEU A 57 4.30 -20.71 -16.62
C LEU A 57 5.84 -20.73 -16.82
N SER A 58 6.49 -19.57 -16.77
CA SER A 58 7.94 -19.44 -16.96
C SER A 58 8.76 -19.86 -15.73
N GLY A 59 8.19 -19.75 -14.54
CA GLY A 59 8.82 -20.09 -13.25
C GLY A 59 8.67 -21.55 -12.84
N GLY A 60 8.18 -22.43 -13.72
CA GLY A 60 7.94 -23.83 -13.40
C GLY A 60 6.57 -24.09 -12.78
N LEU A 61 5.53 -23.35 -13.22
CA LEU A 61 4.16 -23.46 -12.71
C LEU A 61 4.02 -23.04 -11.24
N SER A 62 4.85 -22.10 -10.78
CA SER A 62 4.72 -21.55 -9.43
C SER A 62 3.44 -20.73 -9.31
N GLU A 63 2.68 -20.96 -8.25
CA GLU A 63 1.44 -20.26 -7.96
C GLU A 63 1.74 -18.96 -7.22
N GLU A 64 1.18 -17.86 -7.70
CA GLU A 64 1.29 -16.52 -7.13
C GLU A 64 -0.11 -16.05 -6.71
N HIS A 65 -0.22 -15.53 -5.49
CA HIS A 65 -1.46 -14.98 -4.96
C HIS A 65 -1.34 -13.46 -4.85
N TYR A 66 -2.31 -12.76 -5.40
CA TYR A 66 -2.41 -11.31 -5.37
C TYR A 66 -3.63 -10.91 -4.55
N HIS A 67 -3.44 -9.99 -3.62
CA HIS A 67 -4.46 -9.50 -2.72
C HIS A 67 -4.48 -7.98 -2.73
N HIS A 68 -5.66 -7.42 -2.96
CA HIS A 68 -5.91 -5.99 -3.04
C HIS A 68 -7.10 -5.64 -2.15
N LEU A 69 -6.96 -4.65 -1.27
CA LEU A 69 -8.01 -4.18 -0.38
C LEU A 69 -8.28 -2.71 -0.64
N MET A 70 -9.43 -2.42 -1.25
CA MET A 70 -9.88 -1.05 -1.48
C MET A 70 -10.80 -0.61 -0.34
N PRO A 71 -10.53 0.52 0.33
CA PRO A 71 -11.44 1.11 1.31
C PRO A 71 -12.80 1.41 0.70
N LEU A 72 -13.86 1.19 1.49
CA LEU A 72 -15.25 1.47 1.10
C LEU A 72 -15.89 2.51 2.01
N ASP A 73 -16.69 3.38 1.41
CA ASP A 73 -17.58 4.27 2.14
C ASP A 73 -18.82 3.50 2.63
N HIS A 74 -19.52 4.05 3.62
CA HIS A 74 -20.67 3.39 4.23
C HIS A 74 -21.78 3.06 3.21
N ASP A 75 -22.06 3.99 2.29
CA ASP A 75 -23.08 3.82 1.25
C ASP A 75 -22.68 2.75 0.23
N ASP A 76 -21.38 2.64 -0.09
CA ASP A 76 -20.84 1.59 -0.97
C ASP A 76 -21.06 0.20 -0.33
N VAL A 77 -20.74 0.08 0.97
CA VAL A 77 -20.93 -1.19 1.71
C VAL A 77 -22.38 -1.64 1.67
N ILE A 78 -23.33 -0.73 1.94
CA ILE A 78 -24.77 -1.05 1.89
C ILE A 78 -25.16 -1.47 0.48
N SER A 79 -24.73 -0.73 -0.53
CA SER A 79 -25.06 -1.01 -1.93
C SER A 79 -24.59 -2.40 -2.35
N TYR A 80 -23.34 -2.76 -2.09
CA TYR A 80 -22.80 -4.09 -2.40
C TYR A 80 -23.40 -5.20 -1.53
N ALA A 81 -23.72 -4.90 -0.27
CA ALA A 81 -24.46 -5.82 0.60
C ALA A 81 -25.86 -6.13 0.06
N LEU A 82 -26.51 -5.18 -0.63
CA LEU A 82 -27.81 -5.36 -1.29
C LEU A 82 -27.71 -5.98 -2.69
N GLY A 83 -26.50 -6.21 -3.21
CA GLY A 83 -26.28 -6.89 -4.49
C GLY A 83 -26.04 -5.96 -5.67
N ALA A 84 -25.66 -4.70 -5.44
CA ALA A 84 -25.07 -3.87 -6.48
C ALA A 84 -23.78 -4.50 -7.02
N GLU A 85 -23.47 -4.22 -8.28
CA GLU A 85 -22.23 -4.66 -8.93
C GLU A 85 -21.02 -3.98 -8.29
N VAL A 86 -19.96 -4.77 -8.04
CA VAL A 86 -18.70 -4.24 -7.48
C VAL A 86 -17.75 -3.80 -8.59
N PRO A 87 -16.91 -2.78 -8.33
CA PRO A 87 -15.91 -2.33 -9.28
C PRO A 87 -14.91 -3.44 -9.62
N SER A 88 -14.77 -3.72 -10.92
CA SER A 88 -13.81 -4.69 -11.42
C SER A 88 -12.38 -4.14 -11.32
N TYR A 89 -11.47 -5.00 -10.84
CA TYR A 89 -10.04 -4.74 -10.94
C TYR A 89 -9.53 -5.15 -12.34
N PRO A 90 -8.62 -4.38 -12.98
CA PRO A 90 -8.10 -3.08 -12.53
C PRO A 90 -8.95 -1.87 -12.95
N ASP A 91 -9.94 -2.05 -13.82
CA ASP A 91 -10.59 -0.96 -14.58
C ASP A 91 -11.24 0.13 -13.72
N HIS A 92 -11.80 -0.23 -12.57
CA HIS A 92 -12.56 0.69 -11.70
C HIS A 92 -11.86 0.96 -10.37
N TRP A 93 -10.60 0.54 -10.23
CA TRP A 93 -9.81 0.72 -9.01
C TRP A 93 -8.98 1.99 -9.12
N GLU A 94 -9.65 3.14 -9.04
CA GLU A 94 -9.05 4.48 -9.17
C GLU A 94 -8.69 5.10 -7.81
N ARG A 95 -9.09 4.48 -6.70
CA ARG A 95 -8.82 4.96 -5.34
C ARG A 95 -7.58 4.29 -4.76
N PRO A 96 -6.89 4.90 -3.78
CA PRO A 96 -5.82 4.23 -3.06
C PRO A 96 -6.29 2.92 -2.43
N PHE A 97 -5.53 1.85 -2.63
CA PHE A 97 -5.81 0.53 -2.10
C PHE A 97 -4.56 -0.13 -1.54
N LEU A 98 -4.76 -1.05 -0.61
CA LEU A 98 -3.69 -1.81 -0.01
C LEU A 98 -3.41 -3.06 -0.86
N ARG A 99 -2.16 -3.30 -1.28
CA ARG A 99 -1.78 -4.47 -2.09
C ARG A 99 -0.68 -5.30 -1.46
N ASN A 100 -0.71 -6.61 -1.63
CA ASN A 100 0.37 -7.46 -1.16
C ASN A 100 1.64 -7.31 -2.02
N GLY A 101 2.78 -7.41 -1.36
CA GLY A 101 4.10 -7.50 -1.98
C GLY A 101 4.66 -8.92 -1.92
N PRO A 102 5.80 -9.16 -2.59
CA PRO A 102 6.41 -10.49 -2.71
C PRO A 102 6.93 -11.08 -1.39
N HIS A 103 6.96 -10.30 -0.31
CA HIS A 103 7.48 -10.70 1.00
C HIS A 103 6.41 -10.73 2.10
N GLY A 104 5.13 -10.87 1.75
CA GLY A 104 4.01 -10.97 2.72
C GLY A 104 3.64 -9.66 3.42
N GLY A 105 4.27 -8.55 3.04
CA GLY A 105 3.90 -7.21 3.48
C GLY A 105 2.89 -6.58 2.52
N TYR A 106 2.00 -5.75 3.05
CA TYR A 106 1.01 -5.00 2.31
C TYR A 106 1.35 -3.51 2.32
N VAL A 107 1.23 -2.88 1.17
CA VAL A 107 1.57 -1.46 0.97
C VAL A 107 0.44 -0.73 0.29
N TRP A 108 0.22 0.53 0.67
CA TRP A 108 -0.73 1.40 0.01
C TRP A 108 -0.21 1.78 -1.36
N TYR A 109 -1.06 1.61 -2.37
CA TYR A 109 -0.81 1.96 -3.75
C TYR A 109 -1.89 2.92 -4.21
N ASP A 110 -1.45 4.04 -4.78
CA ASP A 110 -2.32 5.05 -5.37
C ASP A 110 -2.21 4.98 -6.91
N PRO A 111 -3.25 4.48 -7.61
CA PRO A 111 -3.26 4.37 -9.07
C PRO A 111 -3.32 5.73 -9.76
N GLY A 112 -3.82 6.77 -9.10
CA GLY A 112 -3.87 8.14 -9.63
C GLY A 112 -2.49 8.82 -9.63
N GLY A 113 -1.49 8.20 -9.02
CA GLY A 113 -0.27 8.87 -8.64
C GLY A 113 -0.54 9.77 -7.44
N SER A 114 0.30 9.69 -6.42
CA SER A 114 0.20 10.64 -5.33
C SER A 114 0.41 12.03 -5.93
N THR A 115 -0.48 13.00 -5.66
CA THR A 115 -0.17 14.43 -5.81
C THR A 115 0.88 14.85 -4.77
N VAL A 116 1.90 14.01 -4.59
CA VAL A 116 3.17 14.41 -4.05
C VAL A 116 3.67 15.43 -5.04
N ASP A 117 4.04 16.61 -4.54
CA ASP A 117 4.71 17.62 -5.34
C ASP A 117 6.02 16.99 -5.87
N GLU A 118 5.94 16.37 -7.05
CA GLU A 118 7.06 15.68 -7.70
C GLU A 118 8.23 16.63 -7.83
N SER A 119 7.97 17.94 -7.99
CA SER A 119 9.00 18.97 -8.02
C SER A 119 9.77 19.07 -6.69
N ALA A 120 9.08 19.02 -5.55
CA ALA A 120 9.72 19.07 -4.23
C ALA A 120 10.54 17.80 -3.95
N TYR A 121 10.07 16.63 -4.40
CA TYR A 121 10.82 15.37 -4.28
C TYR A 121 11.99 15.28 -5.25
N GLU A 122 11.84 15.79 -6.48
CA GLU A 122 12.94 15.91 -7.45
C GLU A 122 14.04 16.84 -6.91
N GLU A 123 13.68 17.98 -6.32
CA GLU A 123 14.61 18.90 -5.67
C GLU A 123 15.34 18.24 -4.49
N ALA A 124 14.60 17.56 -3.61
CA ALA A 124 15.19 16.83 -2.48
C ALA A 124 16.13 15.69 -2.95
N THR A 125 15.74 14.98 -4.01
CA THR A 125 16.53 13.90 -4.60
C THR A 125 17.78 14.43 -5.29
N ALA A 126 17.69 15.54 -6.01
CA ALA A 126 18.83 16.22 -6.62
C ALA A 126 19.83 16.70 -5.56
N ALA A 127 19.34 17.32 -4.48
CA ALA A 127 20.16 17.79 -3.37
C ALA A 127 20.87 16.64 -2.63
N LEU A 128 20.17 15.52 -2.41
CA LEU A 128 20.76 14.33 -1.80
C LEU A 128 21.83 13.69 -2.70
N ARG A 129 21.56 13.61 -4.01
CA ARG A 129 22.52 13.09 -5.00
C ARG A 129 23.78 13.94 -5.04
N GLU A 130 23.66 15.25 -4.97
CA GLU A 130 24.81 16.17 -4.93
C GLU A 130 25.64 15.96 -3.64
N LYS A 131 24.99 15.84 -2.48
CA LYS A 131 25.67 15.55 -1.21
C LYS A 131 26.41 14.20 -1.25
N LEU A 132 25.81 13.16 -1.80
CA LEU A 132 26.44 11.85 -1.98
C LEU A 132 27.67 11.91 -2.90
N LEU A 133 27.58 12.66 -4.00
CA LEU A 133 28.70 12.86 -4.93
C LEU A 133 29.84 13.65 -4.27
N ASN A 134 29.52 14.69 -3.51
CA ASN A 134 30.51 15.48 -2.77
C ASN A 134 31.18 14.65 -1.67
N MET A 135 30.42 13.83 -0.94
CA MET A 135 30.95 12.93 0.09
C MET A 135 31.89 11.87 -0.51
N LYS A 136 31.52 11.30 -1.66
CA LYS A 136 32.36 10.37 -2.44
C LYS A 136 33.64 11.04 -2.95
N ARG A 137 33.56 12.30 -3.39
CA ARG A 137 34.71 13.08 -3.89
C ARG A 137 35.66 13.48 -2.77
N ASP A 138 35.13 13.85 -1.62
CA ASP A 138 35.90 14.30 -0.45
C ASP A 138 36.47 13.13 0.38
N GLY A 139 36.15 11.87 0.03
CA GLY A 139 36.63 10.68 0.71
C GLY A 139 36.09 10.52 2.14
N LYS A 140 34.99 11.21 2.46
CA LYS A 140 34.39 11.26 3.79
C LYS A 140 33.43 10.09 4.01
N THR A 141 33.98 8.94 4.38
CA THR A 141 33.21 7.71 4.65
C THR A 141 33.28 7.29 6.11
N SER A 142 33.56 8.23 7.02
CA SER A 142 33.52 7.93 8.44
C SER A 142 32.07 7.70 8.90
N GLU A 143 31.91 7.00 10.01
CA GLU A 143 30.59 6.74 10.60
C GLU A 143 29.85 8.05 10.95
N GLU A 144 30.58 9.08 11.36
CA GLU A 144 30.04 10.41 11.66
C GLU A 144 29.58 11.15 10.39
N ASP A 145 30.31 11.02 9.27
CA ASP A 145 29.92 11.60 7.99
C ASP A 145 28.64 10.94 7.45
N ILE A 146 28.54 9.62 7.59
CA ILE A 146 27.37 8.83 7.19
C ILE A 146 26.16 9.21 8.05
N LYS A 147 26.33 9.31 9.38
CA LYS A 147 25.26 9.72 10.28
C LYS A 147 24.72 11.11 9.93
N LYS A 148 25.62 12.06 9.67
CA LYS A 148 25.26 13.41 9.25
C LYS A 148 24.53 13.44 7.91
N LEU A 149 24.90 12.56 6.98
CA LEU A 149 24.19 12.41 5.71
C LEU A 149 22.74 11.94 5.91
N PHE A 150 22.51 10.98 6.82
CA PHE A 150 21.16 10.52 7.14
C PHE A 150 20.32 11.63 7.79
N GLU A 151 20.87 12.36 8.75
CA GLU A 151 20.19 13.49 9.40
C GLU A 151 19.85 14.62 8.40
N ASP A 152 20.73 14.88 7.44
CA ASP A 152 20.49 15.86 6.38
C ASP A 152 19.45 15.37 5.36
N ALA A 153 19.45 14.07 5.04
CA ALA A 153 18.46 13.48 4.15
C ALA A 153 17.05 13.57 4.73
N GLU A 154 16.89 13.26 6.02
CA GLU A 154 15.61 13.38 6.73
C GLU A 154 15.04 14.80 6.71
N ARG A 155 15.91 15.82 6.70
CA ARG A 155 15.48 17.24 6.62
C ARG A 155 15.14 17.70 5.20
N LEU A 156 15.71 17.06 4.19
CA LEU A 156 15.53 17.45 2.78
C LEU A 156 14.22 16.94 2.19
N PHE A 157 13.76 15.77 2.62
CA PHE A 157 12.46 15.29 2.20
C PHE A 157 11.37 16.05 2.95
N PRO A 158 10.34 16.57 2.24
CA PRO A 158 9.20 17.15 2.93
C PRO A 158 8.63 16.10 3.88
N GLU A 159 8.53 16.44 5.16
CA GLU A 159 7.77 15.60 6.09
C GLU A 159 6.36 15.47 5.52
N ASN A 160 5.82 14.25 5.48
CA ASN A 160 4.38 14.05 5.34
C ASN A 160 3.72 14.71 6.56
N ARG A 161 3.49 16.02 6.48
CA ARG A 161 2.62 16.75 7.39
C ARG A 161 1.22 16.28 7.08
N ASN A 162 0.81 15.24 7.81
CA ASN A 162 -0.58 14.88 7.95
C ASN A 162 -1.27 16.05 8.68
N GLU A 163 -1.97 16.89 7.92
CA GLU A 163 -3.16 17.59 8.42
C GLU A 163 -4.40 16.78 8.05
#